data_AF-A0A199VMH3-F1
#
_entry.id   AF-A0A199VMH3-F1
#
_cell.length_a   1.000
_cell.length_b   1.000
_cell.length_c   1.000
_cell.angle_alpha   90.00
_cell.angle_beta   90.00
_cell.angle_gamma   90.00
#
_symmetry.space_group_name_H-M   'P 1'
#
loop_
_entity.id
_entity.type
_entity.pdbx_description
1 polymer ?
#
loop_
_entity_poly.entity_id
_entity_poly.type
_entity_poly.pdbx_seq_one_letter_code
_entity_poly.pdbx_strand_id
1 'polypeptide(L)'
;MGSVSLKIGDGTARFRRSTLCSSALHLLMLASVLTTNLFALYAFTQSSSQSSSSSAAYHPDHENSNNNLSLISEHVSLILREIDASSGGCTRWSASCRASTPALADFPLDDVLALAAGGVRVGFDVAGGAADFAAGMAERNVTVVTSVVDSPGKPLNELVAARGLFPLLLAPAHRFPFYDAVFDLVHLSAALDEGGAPALGRSGRQEALEFLLFDIDRILRVGGLLWIDNYLCADDDRKRAVTRLIERFAYKKLKWVVGEKADPGKKTPRVYLSAVLQKPPRVSKD
;
A
#
# COMPACT_ATOMS: atom_id res chain seq x y z
N MET A 1 14.95 -63.54 -23.97
CA MET A 1 15.46 -62.18 -23.73
C MET A 1 16.64 -62.31 -22.79
N GLY A 2 17.86 -62.12 -23.29
CA GLY A 2 19.11 -62.42 -22.57
C GLY A 2 19.47 -61.33 -21.56
N SER A 3 20.00 -61.72 -20.40
CA SER A 3 20.59 -60.80 -19.44
C SER A 3 22.00 -60.43 -19.87
N VAL A 4 22.33 -59.14 -19.81
CA VAL A 4 23.68 -58.63 -20.06
C VAL A 4 24.34 -58.43 -18.71
N SER A 5 25.39 -59.20 -18.43
CA SER A 5 26.24 -59.05 -17.25
C SER A 5 27.36 -58.07 -17.57
N LEU A 6 27.39 -56.93 -16.89
CA LEU A 6 28.48 -55.96 -16.98
C LEU A 6 29.59 -56.35 -15.99
N LYS A 7 30.72 -56.77 -16.55
CA LYS A 7 31.94 -57.14 -15.83
C LYS A 7 32.65 -55.85 -15.40
N ILE A 8 32.47 -55.47 -14.14
CA ILE A 8 33.21 -54.36 -13.53
C ILE A 8 34.63 -54.87 -13.26
N GLY A 9 35.62 -54.21 -13.86
CA GLY A 9 37.03 -54.55 -13.71
C GLY A 9 37.56 -54.23 -12.30
N ASP A 10 38.40 -55.12 -11.80
CA ASP A 10 39.18 -54.97 -10.56
C ASP A 10 40.23 -53.84 -10.71
N GLY A 11 39.77 -52.61 -10.66
CA GLY A 11 40.60 -51.41 -10.59
C GLY A 11 40.76 -50.96 -9.15
N THR A 12 41.87 -51.31 -8.51
CA THR A 12 42.28 -50.76 -7.21
C THR A 12 42.57 -49.26 -7.34
N ALA A 13 41.54 -48.42 -7.20
CA ALA A 13 41.70 -46.97 -7.05
C ALA A 13 41.96 -46.63 -5.57
N ARG A 14 43.23 -46.47 -5.21
CA ARG A 14 43.63 -45.84 -3.93
C ARG A 14 43.27 -44.36 -3.97
N PHE A 15 42.16 -43.98 -3.35
CA PHE A 15 41.84 -42.60 -3.06
C PHE A 15 42.72 -42.09 -1.90
N ARG A 16 43.62 -41.14 -2.18
CA ARG A 16 44.23 -40.29 -1.16
C ARG A 16 43.15 -39.35 -0.59
N ARG A 17 42.95 -39.35 0.73
CA ARG A 17 42.10 -38.38 1.43
C ARG A 17 42.65 -36.95 1.23
N SER A 18 41.87 -36.08 0.59
CA SER A 18 42.09 -34.62 0.60
C SER A 18 41.22 -33.96 1.67
N THR A 19 41.52 -34.18 2.96
CA THR A 19 40.73 -33.62 4.06
C THR A 19 41.31 -32.34 4.68
N LEU A 20 42.37 -31.78 4.10
CA LEU A 20 43.00 -30.54 4.62
C LEU A 20 42.61 -29.26 3.85
N CYS A 21 41.91 -29.36 2.72
CA CYS A 21 41.53 -28.20 1.91
C CYS A 21 40.11 -27.69 2.21
N SER A 22 39.23 -28.53 2.78
CA SER A 22 37.84 -28.14 3.08
C SER A 22 37.75 -27.18 4.28
N SER A 23 38.51 -27.43 5.36
CA SER A 23 38.51 -26.58 6.55
C SER A 23 39.03 -25.17 6.28
N ALA A 24 40.05 -25.03 5.45
CA ALA A 24 40.60 -23.73 5.05
C ALA A 24 39.59 -22.90 4.25
N LEU A 25 38.84 -23.52 3.34
CA LEU A 25 37.78 -22.84 2.59
C LEU A 25 36.61 -22.40 3.49
N HIS A 26 36.23 -23.23 4.47
CA HIS A 26 35.23 -22.85 5.46
C HIS A 26 35.70 -21.68 6.34
N LEU A 27 36.98 -21.66 6.74
CA LEU A 27 37.55 -20.53 7.50
C LEU A 27 37.61 -19.25 6.66
N LEU A 28 37.93 -19.34 5.37
CA LEU A 28 37.91 -18.20 4.45
C LEU A 28 36.48 -17.64 4.27
N MET A 29 35.49 -18.51 4.10
CA MET A 29 34.07 -18.13 4.02
C MET A 29 33.58 -17.45 5.30
N LEU A 30 34.00 -17.96 6.47
CA LEU A 30 33.62 -17.38 7.75
C LEU A 30 34.32 -16.03 7.98
N ALA A 31 35.59 -15.93 7.61
CA ALA A 31 36.34 -14.68 7.63
C ALA A 31 35.71 -13.62 6.72
N SER A 32 35.28 -13.97 5.49
CA SER A 32 34.65 -13.01 4.58
C SER A 32 33.32 -12.47 5.12
N VAL A 33 32.50 -13.32 5.73
CA VAL A 33 31.23 -12.89 6.34
C VAL A 33 31.48 -11.99 7.54
N LEU A 34 32.44 -12.35 8.40
CA LEU A 34 32.81 -11.54 9.56
C LEU A 34 33.38 -10.19 9.16
N THR A 35 34.27 -10.13 8.16
CA THR A 35 34.84 -8.86 7.70
C THR A 35 33.78 -7.97 7.06
N THR A 36 32.83 -8.55 6.32
CA THR A 36 31.74 -7.78 5.70
C THR A 36 30.79 -7.21 6.76
N ASN A 37 30.42 -8.01 7.77
CA ASN A 37 29.59 -7.54 8.87
C ASN A 37 30.31 -6.55 9.79
N LEU A 38 31.62 -6.70 9.99
CA LEU A 38 32.44 -5.76 10.75
C LEU A 38 32.56 -4.42 10.02
N PHE A 39 32.73 -4.44 8.70
CA PHE A 39 32.74 -3.23 7.88
C PHE A 39 31.38 -2.52 7.91
N ALA A 40 30.28 -3.27 7.81
CA ALA A 40 28.93 -2.72 7.96
C ALA A 40 28.76 -2.07 9.35
N LEU A 41 29.17 -2.76 10.42
CA LEU A 41 29.11 -2.21 11.78
C LEU A 41 29.98 -0.95 11.94
N TYR A 42 31.18 -0.92 11.34
CA TYR A 42 32.05 0.25 11.35
C TYR A 42 31.40 1.45 10.63
N ALA A 43 30.79 1.20 9.46
CA ALA A 43 30.08 2.24 8.72
C ALA A 43 28.88 2.80 9.50
N PHE A 44 28.10 1.92 10.16
CA PHE A 44 26.97 2.35 10.99
C PHE A 44 27.41 3.08 12.26
N THR A 45 28.49 2.64 12.91
CA THR A 45 28.98 3.24 14.16
C THR A 45 29.72 4.56 13.93
N GLN A 46 30.46 4.71 12.82
CA GLN A 46 31.05 6.01 12.46
C GLN A 46 30.00 7.09 12.15
N SER A 47 28.84 6.72 11.62
CA SER A 47 27.76 7.70 11.38
C SER A 47 27.16 8.29 12.68
N SER A 48 27.44 7.67 13.84
CA SER A 48 26.84 8.04 15.13
C SER A 48 27.72 8.94 16.01
N SER A 49 28.96 9.26 15.60
CA SER A 49 29.92 9.97 16.44
C SER A 49 30.52 11.20 15.76
N GLN A 50 29.75 12.28 15.64
CA GLN A 50 30.31 13.63 15.58
C GLN A 50 29.28 14.66 16.07
N SER A 51 29.05 14.66 17.38
CA SER A 51 28.62 15.84 18.12
C SER A 51 29.75 16.24 19.07
N SER A 52 30.31 17.44 18.89
CA SER A 52 30.82 18.38 19.93
C SER A 52 31.90 19.33 19.40
N SER A 53 31.63 20.63 19.59
CA SER A 53 32.53 21.72 20.03
C SER A 53 33.62 22.32 19.09
N SER A 54 33.28 23.50 18.57
CA SER A 54 33.95 24.82 18.72
C SER A 54 35.36 25.15 18.17
N SER A 55 35.35 26.18 17.31
CA SER A 55 36.21 27.40 17.24
C SER A 55 37.63 27.39 16.66
N ALA A 56 37.83 28.38 15.76
CA ALA A 56 39.04 29.16 15.43
C ALA A 56 40.01 28.68 14.32
N ALA A 57 39.89 29.38 13.17
CA ALA A 57 40.87 29.79 12.15
C ALA A 57 42.32 29.26 12.15
N TYR A 58 42.77 28.63 11.04
CA TYR A 58 43.79 29.09 10.06
C TYR A 58 44.04 28.00 8.96
N HIS A 59 44.28 28.43 7.71
CA HIS A 59 44.46 27.71 6.40
C HIS A 59 45.65 26.72 6.29
N PRO A 60 45.88 26.00 5.13
CA PRO A 60 45.01 25.37 4.11
C PRO A 60 45.41 23.88 3.80
N ASP A 61 44.82 23.30 2.75
CA ASP A 61 45.15 22.02 2.04
C ASP A 61 44.33 20.76 2.38
N HIS A 62 43.21 20.55 1.66
CA HIS A 62 42.90 19.29 0.94
C HIS A 62 41.58 19.41 0.16
N GLU A 63 41.69 19.52 -1.17
CA GLU A 63 40.58 19.61 -2.12
C GLU A 63 40.12 18.19 -2.52
N ASN A 64 39.19 17.56 -1.77
CA ASN A 64 38.31 16.50 -2.32
C ASN A 64 37.10 16.06 -1.46
N SER A 65 36.85 16.66 -0.29
CA SER A 65 35.70 16.28 0.56
C SER A 65 34.41 17.05 0.20
N ASN A 66 34.56 18.24 -0.40
CA ASN A 66 33.44 19.16 -0.63
C ASN A 66 32.53 18.72 -1.78
N ASN A 67 33.05 17.96 -2.75
CA ASN A 67 32.26 17.46 -3.88
C ASN A 67 31.33 16.33 -3.46
N ASN A 68 31.75 15.48 -2.52
CA ASN A 68 30.93 14.39 -2.01
C ASN A 68 29.84 14.93 -1.08
N LEU A 69 30.14 15.93 -0.24
CA LEU A 69 29.14 16.63 0.57
C LEU A 69 28.18 17.46 -0.29
N SER A 70 28.64 18.10 -1.36
CA SER A 70 27.74 18.81 -2.28
C SER A 70 26.87 17.84 -3.06
N LEU A 71 27.41 16.70 -3.52
CA LEU A 71 26.64 15.64 -4.19
C LEU A 71 25.65 14.98 -3.24
N ILE A 72 26.04 14.69 -1.99
CA ILE A 72 25.12 14.13 -0.99
C ILE A 72 24.06 15.15 -0.62
N SER A 73 24.42 16.42 -0.42
CA SER A 73 23.47 17.51 -0.15
C SER A 73 22.55 17.74 -1.34
N GLU A 74 23.03 17.60 -2.57
CA GLU A 74 22.25 17.70 -3.79
C GLU A 74 21.28 16.53 -3.89
N HIS A 75 21.73 15.29 -3.67
CA HIS A 75 20.86 14.11 -3.65
C HIS A 75 19.83 14.16 -2.52
N VAL A 76 20.22 14.58 -1.32
CA VAL A 76 19.29 14.77 -0.19
C VAL A 76 18.30 15.88 -0.50
N SER A 77 18.73 16.97 -1.15
CA SER A 77 17.83 18.04 -1.59
C SER A 77 16.90 17.59 -2.71
N LEU A 78 17.34 16.69 -3.61
CA LEU A 78 16.49 16.08 -4.62
C LEU A 78 15.49 15.12 -3.99
N ILE A 79 15.88 14.33 -2.99
CA ILE A 79 14.96 13.47 -2.23
C ILE A 79 13.95 14.32 -1.47
N LEU A 80 14.38 15.38 -0.78
CA LEU A 80 13.49 16.28 -0.07
C LEU A 80 12.57 17.04 -1.03
N ARG A 81 13.08 17.47 -2.20
CA ARG A 81 12.28 18.12 -3.23
C ARG A 81 11.31 17.17 -3.91
N GLU A 82 11.69 15.91 -4.12
CA GLU A 82 10.81 14.86 -4.65
C GLU A 82 9.75 14.50 -3.63
N ILE A 83 10.11 14.43 -2.33
CA ILE A 83 9.15 14.30 -1.22
C ILE A 83 8.24 15.52 -1.21
N ASP A 84 8.72 16.75 -1.32
CA ASP A 84 7.88 17.96 -1.33
C ASP A 84 7.04 18.09 -2.61
N ALA A 85 7.52 17.58 -3.75
CA ALA A 85 6.79 17.55 -5.02
C ALA A 85 5.75 16.42 -5.05
N SER A 86 6.03 15.27 -4.42
CA SER A 86 5.08 14.18 -4.22
C SER A 86 4.09 14.50 -3.09
N SER A 87 4.54 15.29 -2.11
CA SER A 87 3.79 15.79 -0.96
C SER A 87 3.45 17.25 -1.19
N GLY A 88 2.63 17.56 -2.19
CA GLY A 88 2.09 18.90 -2.36
C GLY A 88 1.50 19.42 -1.04
N GLY A 89 2.29 20.21 -0.29
CA GLY A 89 1.91 20.99 0.87
C GLY A 89 1.54 20.24 2.16
N CYS A 90 2.32 19.26 2.64
CA CYS A 90 2.08 18.69 3.97
C CYS A 90 3.35 18.41 4.79
N THR A 91 4.19 19.43 4.95
CA THR A 91 5.32 19.42 5.90
C THR A 91 4.86 19.83 7.31
N ARG A 92 3.92 19.08 7.89
CA ARG A 92 3.70 19.00 9.34
C ARG A 92 2.79 17.81 9.64
N TRP A 93 3.34 16.78 10.27
CA TRP A 93 2.62 15.61 10.77
C TRP A 93 1.75 15.99 11.98
N SER A 94 0.77 16.85 11.74
CA SER A 94 -0.34 17.13 12.65
C SER A 94 -1.46 17.76 11.83
N ALA A 95 -2.51 16.96 11.58
CA ALA A 95 -3.85 17.39 11.16
C ALA A 95 -4.04 18.15 9.81
N SER A 96 -3.01 18.64 9.12
CA SER A 96 -3.20 19.57 7.99
C SER A 96 -3.41 18.94 6.60
N CYS A 97 -3.05 17.68 6.36
CA CYS A 97 -3.40 16.97 5.11
C CYS A 97 -4.91 16.67 4.99
N ARG A 98 -5.67 16.80 6.09
CA ARG A 98 -7.14 16.71 6.08
C ARG A 98 -7.81 17.97 5.49
N ALA A 99 -7.04 19.04 5.25
CA ALA A 99 -7.55 20.35 4.86
C ALA A 99 -7.60 20.55 3.34
N SER A 100 -8.41 19.75 2.65
CA SER A 100 -9.06 20.21 1.40
C SER A 100 -10.49 19.69 1.23
N THR A 101 -11.05 19.05 2.26
CA THR A 101 -12.49 18.79 2.36
C THR A 101 -12.89 18.84 3.83
N PRO A 102 -13.81 19.72 4.26
CA PRO A 102 -14.51 19.48 5.52
C PRO A 102 -15.25 18.16 5.32
N ALA A 103 -14.75 17.10 5.95
CA ALA A 103 -15.33 15.78 5.86
C ALA A 103 -16.75 15.85 6.43
N LEU A 104 -17.72 15.51 5.60
CA LEU A 104 -19.13 15.50 6.00
C LEU A 104 -19.47 14.39 6.98
N ALA A 105 -18.60 13.38 7.11
CA ALA A 105 -18.51 12.49 8.26
C ALA A 105 -17.19 11.71 8.18
N ASP A 106 -16.24 12.02 9.07
CA ASP A 106 -15.09 11.15 9.30
C ASP A 106 -15.57 9.96 10.15
N PHE A 107 -15.58 8.75 9.60
CA PHE A 107 -15.73 7.55 10.41
C PHE A 107 -14.37 7.14 10.97
N PRO A 108 -14.14 7.21 12.30
CA PRO A 108 -12.86 6.81 12.85
C PRO A 108 -12.66 5.30 12.67
N LEU A 109 -11.42 4.86 12.43
CA LEU A 109 -11.12 3.47 12.12
C LEU A 109 -11.63 2.52 13.23
N ASP A 110 -11.43 2.90 14.50
CA ASP A 110 -11.81 2.09 15.65
C ASP A 110 -13.33 1.85 15.72
N ASP A 111 -14.12 2.86 15.37
CA ASP A 111 -15.58 2.72 15.30
C ASP A 111 -16.00 1.72 14.22
N VAL A 112 -15.36 1.78 13.04
CA VAL A 112 -15.70 0.87 11.94
C VAL A 112 -15.28 -0.56 12.29
N LEU A 113 -14.12 -0.73 12.89
CA LEU A 113 -13.64 -2.03 13.37
C LEU A 113 -14.56 -2.61 14.46
N ALA A 114 -15.09 -1.77 15.35
CA ALA A 114 -16.03 -2.20 16.38
C ALA A 114 -17.37 -2.71 15.81
N LEU A 115 -17.75 -2.27 14.61
CA LEU A 115 -18.96 -2.76 13.91
C LEU A 115 -18.76 -4.15 13.29
N ALA A 116 -17.52 -4.61 13.11
CA ALA A 116 -17.24 -5.91 12.54
C ALA A 116 -17.43 -7.02 13.58
N ALA A 117 -18.61 -7.64 13.59
CA ALA A 117 -18.99 -8.68 14.55
C ALA A 117 -18.01 -9.88 14.64
N GLY A 118 -17.23 -10.15 13.58
CA GLY A 118 -16.23 -11.22 13.53
C GLY A 118 -14.77 -10.73 13.49
N GLY A 119 -14.54 -9.45 13.81
CA GLY A 119 -13.25 -8.78 13.65
C GLY A 119 -12.85 -8.59 12.17
N VAL A 120 -11.83 -7.76 11.96
CA VAL A 120 -11.20 -7.52 10.66
C VAL A 120 -9.73 -7.90 10.79
N ARG A 121 -9.24 -8.78 9.91
CA ARG A 121 -7.83 -9.19 9.86
C ARG A 121 -7.19 -8.84 8.52
N VAL A 122 -7.97 -8.98 7.45
CA VAL A 122 -7.51 -8.67 6.09
C VAL A 122 -8.50 -7.72 5.41
N GLY A 123 -7.97 -6.61 4.88
CA GLY A 123 -8.72 -5.61 4.15
C GLY A 123 -8.19 -5.39 2.73
N PHE A 124 -9.04 -4.83 1.88
CA PHE A 124 -8.67 -4.36 0.55
C PHE A 124 -9.04 -2.90 0.39
N ASP A 125 -8.08 -2.08 -0.01
CA ASP A 125 -8.22 -0.64 -0.18
C ASP A 125 -8.16 -0.30 -1.66
N VAL A 126 -9.33 0.05 -2.23
CA VAL A 126 -9.47 0.29 -3.66
C VAL A 126 -9.10 1.73 -3.98
N ALA A 127 -8.13 1.89 -4.88
CA ALA A 127 -7.58 3.18 -5.29
C ALA A 127 -7.11 4.03 -4.08
N GLY A 128 -6.39 3.39 -3.14
CA GLY A 128 -5.98 4.01 -1.86
C GLY A 128 -4.85 5.05 -1.95
N GLY A 129 -4.35 5.36 -3.15
CA GLY A 129 -3.34 6.39 -3.36
C GLY A 129 -2.03 6.10 -2.60
N ALA A 130 -1.67 6.98 -1.67
CA ALA A 130 -0.49 6.85 -0.81
C ALA A 130 -0.67 5.86 0.38
N ALA A 131 -1.79 5.15 0.41
CA ALA A 131 -2.13 4.10 1.37
C ALA A 131 -2.21 4.55 2.84
N ASP A 132 -2.71 5.77 3.08
CA ASP A 132 -2.88 6.29 4.45
C ASP A 132 -3.90 5.48 5.26
N PHE A 133 -4.95 4.99 4.61
CA PHE A 133 -5.91 4.08 5.21
C PHE A 133 -5.24 2.77 5.65
N ALA A 134 -4.47 2.14 4.74
CA ALA A 134 -3.75 0.91 5.06
C ALA A 134 -2.71 1.10 6.17
N ALA A 135 -2.02 2.25 6.21
CA ALA A 135 -1.11 2.58 7.31
C ALA A 135 -1.84 2.62 8.66
N GLY A 136 -2.97 3.32 8.74
CA GLY A 136 -3.77 3.38 9.97
C GLY A 136 -4.36 2.04 10.39
N MET A 137 -4.66 1.17 9.43
CA MET A 137 -5.14 -0.19 9.68
C MET A 137 -4.00 -1.11 10.17
N ALA A 138 -2.77 -0.93 9.67
CA ALA A 138 -1.60 -1.69 10.10
C ALA A 138 -1.27 -1.45 11.58
N GLU A 139 -1.42 -0.23 12.08
CA GLU A 139 -1.28 0.11 13.52
C GLU A 139 -2.26 -0.67 14.41
N ARG A 140 -3.37 -1.14 13.84
CA ARG A 140 -4.42 -1.93 14.51
C ARG A 140 -4.30 -3.42 14.22
N ASN A 141 -3.15 -3.87 13.71
CA ASN A 141 -2.87 -5.25 13.31
C ASN A 141 -3.80 -5.79 12.21
N VAL A 142 -4.30 -4.92 11.33
CA VAL A 142 -5.05 -5.33 10.15
C VAL A 142 -4.16 -5.23 8.92
N THR A 143 -4.05 -6.33 8.18
CA THR A 143 -3.31 -6.36 6.92
C THR A 143 -4.19 -5.83 5.81
N VAL A 144 -3.77 -4.77 5.12
CA VAL A 144 -4.52 -4.19 4.01
C VAL A 144 -3.70 -4.26 2.73
N VAL A 145 -4.32 -4.80 1.68
CA VAL A 145 -3.78 -4.73 0.31
C VAL A 145 -4.35 -3.49 -0.36
N THR A 146 -3.51 -2.60 -0.86
CA THR A 146 -3.93 -1.33 -1.46
C THR A 146 -3.76 -1.38 -2.98
N SER A 147 -4.86 -1.25 -3.70
CA SER A 147 -4.85 -1.03 -5.15
C SER A 147 -4.29 0.36 -5.45
N VAL A 148 -3.22 0.42 -6.23
CA VAL A 148 -2.55 1.64 -6.66
C VAL A 148 -2.56 1.74 -8.17
N VAL A 149 -2.67 2.98 -8.67
CA VAL A 149 -2.52 3.29 -10.09
C VAL A 149 -1.37 4.29 -10.19
N ASP A 150 -0.27 3.89 -10.82
CA ASP A 150 0.85 4.78 -11.06
C ASP A 150 0.51 5.79 -12.15
N SER A 151 0.98 7.02 -11.97
CA SER A 151 0.90 8.07 -12.98
C SER A 151 2.28 8.70 -13.18
N PRO A 152 2.57 9.28 -14.36
CA PRO A 152 3.88 9.89 -14.62
C PRO A 152 4.25 10.89 -13.52
N GLY A 153 5.42 10.71 -12.90
CA GLY A 153 5.90 11.54 -11.78
C GLY A 153 5.30 11.20 -10.41
N LYS A 154 4.52 10.12 -10.29
CA LYS A 154 3.95 9.64 -9.02
C LYS A 154 3.98 8.10 -8.95
N PRO A 155 5.13 7.49 -8.59
CA PRO A 155 5.25 6.04 -8.41
C PRO A 155 4.65 5.62 -7.06
N LEU A 156 3.32 5.65 -6.97
CA LEU A 156 2.60 5.35 -5.73
C LEU A 156 2.87 3.92 -5.25
N ASN A 157 3.06 2.97 -6.18
CA ASN A 157 3.45 1.61 -5.82
C ASN A 157 4.73 1.53 -4.97
N GLU A 158 5.78 2.24 -5.36
CA GLU A 158 7.04 2.29 -4.61
C GLU A 158 6.88 2.98 -3.26
N LEU A 159 6.10 4.07 -3.22
CA LEU A 159 5.80 4.79 -1.99
C LEU A 159 5.09 3.88 -0.97
N VAL A 160 4.10 3.12 -1.41
CA VAL A 160 3.34 2.20 -0.54
C VAL A 160 4.23 1.04 -0.08
N ALA A 161 5.05 0.47 -0.97
CA ALA A 161 6.00 -0.58 -0.61
C ALA A 161 7.06 -0.08 0.40
N ALA A 162 7.58 1.14 0.23
CA ALA A 162 8.56 1.75 1.12
C ALA A 162 8.02 1.99 2.54
N ARG A 163 6.69 2.12 2.69
CA ARG A 163 6.01 2.19 4.00
C ARG A 163 5.82 0.82 4.66
N GLY A 164 6.28 -0.27 4.02
CA GLY A 164 6.09 -1.64 4.50
C GLY A 164 4.65 -2.15 4.33
N LEU A 165 3.87 -1.53 3.43
CA LEU A 165 2.49 -1.90 3.13
C LEU A 165 2.43 -2.75 1.85
N PHE A 166 1.26 -3.30 1.53
CA PHE A 166 1.08 -4.23 0.41
C PHE A 166 0.42 -3.53 -0.79
N PRO A 167 1.19 -2.97 -1.74
CA PRO A 167 0.61 -2.41 -2.95
C PRO A 167 0.20 -3.50 -3.94
N LEU A 168 -0.87 -3.22 -4.69
CA LEU A 168 -1.30 -3.97 -5.85
C LEU A 168 -1.47 -3.00 -7.02
N LEU A 169 -0.58 -3.08 -8.01
CA LEU A 169 -0.70 -2.26 -9.21
C LEU A 169 -1.89 -2.74 -10.05
N LEU A 170 -3.03 -2.04 -9.90
CA LEU A 170 -4.28 -2.41 -10.53
C LEU A 170 -5.18 -1.19 -10.68
N ALA A 171 -5.73 -1.01 -11.89
CA ALA A 171 -6.79 -0.05 -12.13
C ALA A 171 -8.16 -0.63 -11.69
N PRO A 172 -9.01 0.14 -10.99
CA PRO A 172 -10.35 -0.27 -10.57
C PRO A 172 -11.30 -0.72 -11.69
N ALA A 173 -10.97 -0.47 -12.95
CA ALA A 173 -11.73 -0.92 -14.12
C ALA A 173 -11.64 -2.45 -14.37
N HIS A 174 -10.70 -3.14 -13.73
CA HIS A 174 -10.45 -4.56 -13.94
C HIS A 174 -11.01 -5.41 -12.80
N ARG A 175 -11.30 -6.67 -13.12
CA ARG A 175 -11.62 -7.68 -12.12
C ARG A 175 -10.43 -7.87 -11.17
N PHE A 176 -10.68 -7.79 -9.87
CA PHE A 176 -9.72 -8.00 -8.81
C PHE A 176 -9.16 -9.43 -8.85
N PRO A 177 -7.83 -9.59 -8.77
CA PRO A 177 -7.14 -10.87 -8.88
C PRO A 177 -7.20 -11.69 -7.58
N PHE A 178 -8.35 -11.69 -6.91
CA PHE A 178 -8.57 -12.43 -5.67
C PHE A 178 -9.65 -13.48 -5.85
N TYR A 179 -9.56 -14.55 -5.06
CA TYR A 179 -10.64 -15.52 -4.91
C TYR A 179 -11.86 -14.89 -4.23
N ASP A 180 -12.95 -15.65 -4.23
CA ASP A 180 -14.20 -15.23 -3.60
C ASP A 180 -14.05 -15.26 -2.07
N ALA A 181 -14.71 -14.32 -1.39
CA ALA A 181 -14.78 -14.25 0.08
C ALA A 181 -13.42 -14.20 0.82
N VAL A 182 -12.42 -13.51 0.26
CA VAL A 182 -11.08 -13.36 0.84
C VAL A 182 -11.03 -12.28 1.92
N PHE A 183 -11.73 -11.16 1.73
CA PHE A 183 -11.57 -9.97 2.57
C PHE A 183 -12.64 -9.86 3.64
N ASP A 184 -12.23 -9.37 4.81
CA ASP A 184 -13.13 -9.02 5.92
C ASP A 184 -13.67 -7.59 5.77
N LEU A 185 -12.92 -6.71 5.13
CA LEU A 185 -13.23 -5.30 4.89
C LEU A 185 -12.79 -4.87 3.48
N VAL A 186 -13.65 -4.19 2.74
CA VAL A 186 -13.26 -3.49 1.51
C VAL A 186 -13.53 -2.00 1.71
N HIS A 187 -12.50 -1.18 1.49
CA HIS A 187 -12.54 0.27 1.59
C HIS A 187 -12.54 0.90 0.19
N LEU A 188 -13.43 1.86 -0.02
CA LEU A 188 -13.57 2.66 -1.23
C LEU A 188 -13.46 4.13 -0.86
N SER A 189 -12.35 4.77 -1.20
CA SER A 189 -12.17 6.20 -0.96
C SER A 189 -12.55 7.06 -2.18
N ALA A 190 -12.57 8.38 -1.97
CA ALA A 190 -12.91 9.42 -2.95
C ALA A 190 -12.10 9.40 -4.27
N ALA A 191 -11.14 8.50 -4.46
CA ALA A 191 -10.41 8.28 -5.72
C ALA A 191 -11.30 7.86 -6.92
N LEU A 192 -12.62 7.78 -6.73
CA LEU A 192 -13.61 7.65 -7.80
C LEU A 192 -13.95 8.98 -8.49
N ASP A 193 -13.41 10.11 -8.03
CA ASP A 193 -13.92 11.42 -8.41
C ASP A 193 -12.86 12.47 -8.73
N GLU A 194 -12.44 12.51 -10.00
CA GLU A 194 -12.38 13.76 -10.78
C GLU A 194 -12.71 13.43 -12.24
N GLY A 195 -13.97 13.68 -12.65
CA GLY A 195 -14.40 13.55 -14.06
C GLY A 195 -15.13 12.25 -14.44
N GLY A 196 -15.64 11.50 -13.46
CA GLY A 196 -16.12 10.14 -13.66
C GLY A 196 -14.93 9.21 -13.70
N ALA A 197 -14.50 8.76 -12.51
CA ALA A 197 -13.42 7.82 -12.26
C ALA A 197 -12.50 7.57 -13.48
N PRO A 198 -11.52 8.46 -13.76
CA PRO A 198 -10.49 8.18 -14.75
C PRO A 198 -9.75 6.86 -14.46
N ALA A 199 -9.75 6.40 -13.20
CA ALA A 199 -9.28 5.09 -12.76
C ALA A 199 -10.17 3.89 -13.21
N LEU A 200 -11.41 4.15 -13.59
CA LEU A 200 -12.39 3.22 -14.17
C LEU A 200 -12.43 3.33 -15.72
N GLY A 201 -11.61 4.20 -16.31
CA GLY A 201 -11.55 4.44 -17.75
C GLY A 201 -12.68 5.35 -18.25
N ARG A 202 -13.14 5.18 -19.49
CA ARG A 202 -14.29 5.92 -20.08
C ARG A 202 -15.65 5.65 -19.38
N SER A 203 -15.63 5.27 -18.10
CA SER A 203 -16.73 4.65 -17.39
C SER A 203 -17.19 5.44 -16.16
N GLY A 204 -17.42 6.74 -16.34
CA GLY A 204 -18.48 7.45 -15.58
C GLY A 204 -19.91 6.92 -15.87
N ARG A 205 -20.01 5.69 -16.38
CA ARG A 205 -21.17 4.99 -16.88
C ARG A 205 -21.64 4.01 -15.80
N GLN A 206 -22.95 3.92 -15.62
CA GLN A 206 -23.56 3.13 -14.54
C GLN A 206 -23.05 1.68 -14.51
N GLU A 207 -22.82 1.08 -15.69
CA GLU A 207 -22.43 -0.33 -15.85
C GLU A 207 -21.11 -0.65 -15.14
N ALA A 208 -20.17 0.29 -15.10
CA ALA A 208 -18.87 0.03 -14.52
C ALA A 208 -18.87 0.11 -12.98
N LEU A 209 -19.74 0.96 -12.42
CA LEU A 209 -20.05 0.91 -10.99
C LEU A 209 -20.70 -0.44 -10.61
N GLU A 210 -21.56 -0.98 -11.48
CA GLU A 210 -22.16 -2.30 -11.27
C GLU A 210 -21.12 -3.41 -11.29
N PHE A 211 -20.19 -3.40 -12.25
CA PHE A 211 -19.08 -4.36 -12.30
C PHE A 211 -18.17 -4.25 -11.08
N LEU A 212 -17.80 -3.04 -10.69
CA LEU A 212 -16.99 -2.80 -9.49
C LEU A 212 -17.69 -3.37 -8.25
N LEU A 213 -18.96 -3.02 -8.02
CA LEU A 213 -19.68 -3.50 -6.83
C LEU A 213 -19.90 -5.01 -6.87
N PHE A 214 -20.17 -5.60 -8.04
CA PHE A 214 -20.26 -7.05 -8.19
C PHE A 214 -18.96 -7.74 -7.79
N ASP A 215 -17.83 -7.20 -8.21
CA ASP A 215 -16.54 -7.80 -7.93
C ASP A 215 -16.10 -7.58 -6.47
N ILE A 216 -16.44 -6.43 -5.88
CA ILE A 216 -16.32 -6.19 -4.44
C ILE A 216 -17.16 -7.19 -3.67
N ASP A 217 -18.44 -7.38 -4.04
CA ASP A 217 -19.30 -8.33 -3.38
C ASP A 217 -18.73 -9.74 -3.47
N ARG A 218 -18.14 -10.11 -4.61
CA ARG A 218 -17.51 -11.42 -4.80
C ARG A 218 -16.33 -11.64 -3.83
N ILE A 219 -15.41 -10.68 -3.72
CA ILE A 219 -14.20 -10.84 -2.90
C ILE A 219 -14.47 -10.62 -1.40
N LEU A 220 -15.56 -9.94 -1.04
CA LEU A 220 -15.94 -9.70 0.36
C LEU A 220 -16.61 -10.94 0.95
N ARG A 221 -16.15 -11.40 2.11
CA ARG A 221 -16.78 -12.54 2.80
C ARG A 221 -18.16 -12.18 3.35
N VAL A 222 -19.02 -13.19 3.56
CA VAL A 222 -20.30 -13.00 4.25
C VAL A 222 -20.06 -12.41 5.65
N GLY A 223 -20.83 -11.39 6.03
CA GLY A 223 -20.65 -10.66 7.27
C GLY A 223 -19.49 -9.66 7.27
N GLY A 224 -18.69 -9.61 6.20
CA GLY A 224 -17.66 -8.60 5.97
C GLY A 224 -18.26 -7.21 5.73
N LEU A 225 -17.40 -6.19 5.87
CA LEU A 225 -17.78 -4.79 5.77
C LEU A 225 -17.37 -4.19 4.42
N LEU A 226 -18.28 -3.44 3.82
CA LEU A 226 -18.00 -2.53 2.72
C LEU A 226 -18.05 -1.11 3.28
N TRP A 227 -16.91 -0.43 3.28
CA TRP A 227 -16.77 0.95 3.73
C TRP A 227 -16.57 1.85 2.51
N ILE A 228 -17.57 2.71 2.26
CA ILE A 228 -17.54 3.77 1.26
C ILE A 228 -17.27 5.07 1.99
N ASP A 229 -16.18 5.75 1.64
CA ASP A 229 -15.81 7.04 2.23
C ASP A 229 -15.84 8.17 1.20
N ASN A 230 -16.60 9.22 1.54
CA ASN A 230 -16.71 10.47 0.80
C ASN A 230 -16.92 10.29 -0.71
N TYR A 231 -17.83 9.39 -1.11
CA TYR A 231 -18.16 9.15 -2.51
C TYR A 231 -18.95 10.33 -3.10
N LEU A 232 -18.42 11.00 -4.14
CA LEU A 232 -19.13 12.09 -4.78
C LEU A 232 -20.33 11.59 -5.58
N CYS A 233 -21.51 12.01 -5.13
CA CYS A 233 -22.74 11.99 -5.90
C CYS A 233 -22.87 13.32 -6.65
N ALA A 234 -22.21 13.42 -7.82
CA ALA A 234 -22.28 14.63 -8.65
C ALA A 234 -23.72 14.93 -9.10
N ASP A 235 -24.51 13.89 -9.31
CA ASP A 235 -25.90 13.96 -9.76
C ASP A 235 -26.81 13.09 -8.88
N ASP A 236 -28.08 13.48 -8.79
CA ASP A 236 -29.12 12.69 -8.11
C ASP A 236 -29.31 11.30 -8.73
N ASP A 237 -29.07 11.15 -10.04
CA ASP A 237 -29.11 9.87 -10.73
C ASP A 237 -28.04 8.90 -10.22
N ARG A 238 -26.83 9.42 -9.95
CA ARG A 238 -25.73 8.62 -9.42
C ARG A 238 -26.01 8.16 -7.99
N LYS A 239 -26.58 9.05 -7.16
CA LYS A 239 -27.04 8.72 -5.80
C LYS A 239 -28.10 7.61 -5.83
N ARG A 240 -29.08 7.72 -6.74
CA ARG A 240 -30.11 6.69 -6.95
C ARG A 240 -29.52 5.37 -7.42
N ALA A 241 -28.57 5.39 -8.36
CA ALA A 241 -27.92 4.19 -8.87
C ALA A 241 -27.18 3.43 -7.76
N VAL A 242 -26.33 4.11 -6.99
CA VAL A 242 -25.62 3.52 -5.85
C VAL A 242 -26.61 2.93 -4.83
N THR A 243 -27.65 3.68 -4.47
CA THR A 243 -28.66 3.22 -3.49
C THR A 243 -29.39 1.97 -3.99
N ARG A 244 -29.82 1.96 -5.25
CA ARG A 244 -30.47 0.80 -5.89
C ARG A 244 -29.57 -0.42 -5.90
N LEU A 245 -28.27 -0.24 -6.16
CA LEU A 245 -27.33 -1.35 -6.16
C LEU A 245 -27.14 -1.92 -4.75
N ILE A 246 -26.95 -1.07 -3.74
CA ILE A 246 -26.84 -1.50 -2.34
C ILE A 246 -28.07 -2.30 -1.90
N GLU A 247 -29.27 -1.86 -2.30
CA GLU A 247 -30.52 -2.57 -2.05
C GLU A 247 -30.61 -3.90 -2.81
N ARG A 248 -30.19 -3.92 -4.07
CA ARG A 248 -30.17 -5.14 -4.92
C ARG A 248 -29.27 -6.24 -4.34
N PHE A 249 -28.13 -5.86 -3.78
CA PHE A 249 -27.23 -6.80 -3.09
C PHE A 249 -27.63 -7.08 -1.64
N ALA A 250 -28.74 -6.47 -1.16
CA ALA A 250 -29.28 -6.63 0.19
C ALA A 250 -28.28 -6.32 1.32
N TYR A 251 -27.37 -5.37 1.09
CA TYR A 251 -26.42 -4.92 2.10
C TYR A 251 -27.15 -4.30 3.30
N LYS A 252 -26.77 -4.75 4.50
CA LYS A 252 -27.29 -4.17 5.74
C LYS A 252 -26.55 -2.85 6.02
N LYS A 253 -27.28 -1.75 6.11
CA LYS A 253 -26.73 -0.42 6.43
C LYS A 253 -26.39 -0.37 7.93
N LEU A 254 -25.11 -0.20 8.28
CA LEU A 254 -24.67 -0.05 9.68
C LEU A 254 -24.46 1.43 10.04
N LYS A 255 -23.77 2.17 9.18
CA LYS A 255 -23.65 3.64 9.24
C LYS A 255 -23.92 4.22 7.86
N TRP A 256 -24.64 5.33 7.79
CA TRP A 256 -24.98 5.99 6.54
C TRP A 256 -25.10 7.48 6.78
N VAL A 257 -24.26 8.27 6.10
CA VAL A 257 -24.29 9.73 6.15
C VAL A 257 -24.25 10.25 4.72
N VAL A 258 -25.16 11.18 4.42
CA VAL A 258 -25.13 11.95 3.19
C VAL A 258 -24.84 13.38 3.58
N GLY A 259 -23.81 13.94 2.96
CA GLY A 259 -23.36 15.30 3.22
C GLY A 259 -23.40 16.19 2.00
N GLU A 260 -23.48 17.49 2.22
CA GLU A 260 -23.40 18.49 1.16
C GLU A 260 -22.22 19.44 1.42
N LYS A 261 -21.29 19.54 0.47
CA LYS A 261 -20.16 20.46 0.53
C LYS A 261 -20.42 21.59 -0.48
N ALA A 262 -20.47 22.81 0.02
CA ALA A 262 -20.43 23.99 -0.84
C ALA A 262 -19.05 24.08 -1.52
N ASP A 263 -19.05 24.16 -2.84
CA ASP A 263 -17.83 24.35 -3.64
C ASP A 263 -17.72 25.84 -3.97
N PRO A 264 -16.67 26.57 -3.52
CA PRO A 264 -16.54 28.00 -3.79
C PRO A 264 -16.37 28.24 -5.29
N GLY A 265 -17.48 28.55 -5.98
CA GLY A 265 -17.52 28.77 -7.43
C GLY A 265 -18.64 28.04 -8.17
N LYS A 266 -19.32 27.06 -7.56
CA LYS A 266 -20.53 26.42 -8.13
C LYS A 266 -21.77 26.78 -7.34
N LYS A 267 -22.87 27.10 -8.04
CA LYS A 267 -24.18 27.42 -7.44
C LYS A 267 -24.84 26.23 -6.73
N THR A 268 -24.45 24.99 -7.09
CA THR A 268 -25.00 23.76 -6.53
C THR A 268 -23.97 23.09 -5.61
N PRO A 269 -24.33 22.78 -4.35
CA PRO A 269 -23.43 22.05 -3.46
C PRO A 269 -23.15 20.64 -4.02
N ARG A 270 -21.94 20.13 -3.78
CA ARG A 270 -21.55 18.76 -4.13
C ARG A 270 -22.03 17.81 -3.02
N VAL A 271 -22.75 16.76 -3.38
CA VAL A 271 -23.27 15.78 -2.42
C VAL A 271 -22.30 14.62 -2.27
N TYR A 272 -21.97 14.25 -1.05
CA TYR A 272 -21.08 13.13 -0.72
C TYR A 272 -21.82 12.07 0.08
N LEU A 273 -21.47 10.80 -0.16
CA LEU A 273 -21.99 9.65 0.55
C LEU A 273 -20.86 8.94 1.29
N SER A 274 -20.98 8.81 2.61
CA SER A 274 -20.15 7.93 3.43
C SER A 274 -21.03 6.86 4.06
N ALA A 275 -20.70 5.59 3.88
CA ALA A 275 -21.48 4.48 4.39
C ALA A 275 -20.59 3.30 4.83
N VAL A 276 -21.03 2.62 5.90
CA VAL A 276 -20.51 1.31 6.31
C VAL A 276 -21.65 0.31 6.19
N LEU A 277 -21.42 -0.69 5.35
CA LEU A 277 -22.40 -1.68 4.95
C LEU A 277 -21.90 -3.07 5.31
N GLN A 278 -22.79 -3.97 5.71
CA GLN A 278 -22.44 -5.36 6.00
C GLN A 278 -23.03 -6.29 4.94
N LYS A 279 -22.20 -7.18 4.39
CA LYS A 279 -22.62 -8.18 3.42
C LYS A 279 -23.56 -9.21 4.08
N PRO A 280 -24.78 -9.42 3.57
CA PRO A 280 -25.73 -10.35 4.16
C PRO A 280 -25.31 -11.82 3.90
N PRO A 281 -25.77 -12.77 4.73
CA PRO A 281 -25.75 -14.18 4.36
C PRO A 281 -26.74 -14.42 3.22
N ARG A 282 -26.24 -15.00 2.12
CA ARG A 282 -27.11 -15.46 1.02
C ARG A 282 -27.64 -16.84 1.41
N VAL A 283 -28.80 -16.89 2.05
CA VAL A 283 -29.50 -18.15 2.30
C VAL A 283 -30.06 -18.62 0.96
N SER A 284 -29.63 -19.78 0.45
CA SER A 284 -30.37 -20.43 -0.62
C SER A 284 -31.74 -20.78 -0.03
N LYS A 285 -32.80 -20.21 -0.62
CA LYS A 285 -34.13 -20.77 -0.40
C LYS A 285 -34.17 -22.05 -1.23
N ASP A 286 -33.74 -23.14 -0.62
CA ASP A 286 -34.00 -24.49 -1.12
C ASP A 286 -35.50 -24.82 -0.96
#